data_AF-A0A2E5UNU1-F1
#
_entry.id   AF-A0A2E5UNU1-F1
#
_cell.length_a   1.000
_cell.length_b   1.000
_cell.length_c   1.000
_cell.angle_alpha   90.00
_cell.angle_beta   90.00
_cell.angle_gamma   90.00
#
_symmetry.space_group_name_H-M   'P 1'
#
loop_
_entity.id
_entity.type
_entity.pdbx_description
1 polymer ?
#
loop_
_entity_poly.entity_id
_entity_poly.type
_entity_poly.pdbx_seq_one_letter_code
_entity_poly.pdbx_strand_id
1 'polypeptide(L)'
;MELAPGNGIIYENPDFINVNTYDFNLTENSPCINNGNPNYLDLDGSISDIGAKSFVNQNCQINGDLNNDTIVNVLDAIDLVNCVLYNNGCNICYDMNYDSDYNILDILNLINIIID
;
A
#
# COMPACT_ATOMS: atom_id res chain seq x y z
N MET A 1 26.68 17.29 23.14
CA MET A 1 25.47 16.85 23.86
C MET A 1 24.78 15.87 22.91
N GLU A 2 24.99 14.59 23.15
CA GLU A 2 24.31 13.53 22.39
C GLU A 2 22.87 13.52 22.92
N LEU A 3 21.91 13.83 22.04
CA LEU A 3 20.50 13.75 22.39
C LEU A 3 20.23 12.26 22.63
N ALA A 4 20.09 11.86 23.90
CA ALA A 4 19.65 10.52 24.21
C ALA A 4 18.30 10.28 23.51
N PRO A 5 18.09 9.14 22.83
CA PRO A 5 16.84 8.90 22.15
C PRO A 5 15.70 8.88 23.18
N GLY A 6 14.79 9.85 23.06
CA GLY A 6 13.50 9.79 23.74
C GLY A 6 12.63 8.75 23.05
N ASN A 7 11.69 8.17 23.81
CA ASN A 7 10.71 7.24 23.23
C ASN A 7 9.93 7.93 22.10
N GLY A 8 9.84 7.26 20.95
CA GLY A 8 9.15 7.78 19.76
C GLY A 8 9.99 8.70 18.87
N ILE A 9 11.32 8.69 19.01
CA ILE A 9 12.23 9.40 18.10
C ILE A 9 13.10 8.39 17.36
N ILE A 10 13.15 8.54 16.03
CA ILE A 10 14.00 7.77 15.13
C ILE A 10 15.28 8.58 14.85
N TYR A 11 16.44 7.94 15.02
CA TYR A 11 17.76 8.52 14.73
C TYR A 11 18.53 7.74 13.67
N GLU A 12 17.98 6.60 13.26
CA GLU A 12 18.51 5.78 12.18
C GLU A 12 18.48 6.55 10.85
N ASN A 13 19.35 6.13 9.92
CA ASN A 13 19.33 6.64 8.56
C ASN A 13 17.98 6.25 7.89
N PRO A 14 17.25 7.20 7.28
CA PRO A 14 16.03 6.90 6.52
C PRO A 14 16.19 5.88 5.38
N ASP A 15 17.43 5.60 4.96
CA ASP A 15 17.75 4.61 3.94
C ASP A 15 17.02 4.86 2.61
N PHE A 16 17.29 6.03 2.00
CA PHE A 16 16.80 6.38 0.67
C PHE A 16 17.56 5.64 -0.43
N ILE A 17 16.89 5.33 -1.55
CA ILE A 17 17.48 4.63 -2.70
C ILE A 17 18.77 5.31 -3.19
N ASN A 18 18.75 6.62 -3.46
CA ASN A 18 19.95 7.34 -3.89
C ASN A 18 19.85 8.86 -3.68
N VAL A 19 20.46 9.34 -2.60
CA VAL A 19 20.51 10.76 -2.27
C VAL A 19 21.29 11.62 -3.28
N ASN A 20 22.27 11.05 -3.99
CA ASN A 20 23.09 11.82 -4.95
C ASN A 20 22.33 12.14 -6.24
N THR A 21 21.34 11.32 -6.58
CA THR A 21 20.45 11.54 -7.71
C THR A 21 19.10 12.12 -7.30
N TYR A 22 18.96 12.53 -6.03
CA TYR A 22 17.70 13.01 -5.44
C TYR A 22 16.55 11.98 -5.51
N ASP A 23 16.89 10.68 -5.49
CA ASP A 23 15.91 9.61 -5.35
C ASP A 23 15.68 9.34 -3.86
N PHE A 24 14.63 9.98 -3.34
CA PHE A 24 14.20 9.87 -1.95
C PHE A 24 13.07 8.85 -1.74
N ASN A 25 12.90 7.89 -2.66
CA ASN A 25 12.09 6.71 -2.34
C ASN A 25 12.80 5.91 -1.22
N LEU A 26 12.03 5.32 -0.31
CA LEU A 26 12.55 4.46 0.76
C LEU A 26 12.97 3.10 0.20
N THR A 27 14.02 2.49 0.76
CA THR A 27 14.31 1.07 0.56
C THR A 27 13.38 0.21 1.41
N GLU A 28 13.28 -1.09 1.09
CA GLU A 28 12.47 -2.06 1.85
C GLU A 28 12.87 -2.21 3.33
N ASN A 29 14.08 -1.80 3.71
CA ASN A 29 14.61 -1.92 5.08
C ASN A 29 14.61 -0.57 5.83
N SER A 30 13.99 0.45 5.26
CA SER A 30 13.97 1.78 5.85
C SER A 30 13.28 1.78 7.22
N PRO A 31 13.86 2.44 8.25
CA PRO A 31 13.22 2.61 9.55
C PRO A 31 12.02 3.56 9.49
N CYS A 32 11.84 4.27 8.37
CA CYS A 32 10.73 5.20 8.18
C CYS A 32 9.42 4.48 7.79
N ILE A 33 9.50 3.22 7.36
CA ILE A 33 8.34 2.44 6.94
C ILE A 33 7.45 2.15 8.14
N ASN A 34 6.15 2.39 8.03
CA ASN A 34 5.11 2.15 9.03
C ASN A 34 5.28 2.89 10.36
N ASN A 35 6.10 3.95 10.38
CA ASN A 35 6.49 4.66 11.60
C ASN A 35 6.06 6.15 11.60
N GLY A 36 5.23 6.55 10.65
CA GLY A 36 4.63 7.87 10.57
C GLY A 36 3.49 8.07 11.56
N ASN A 37 2.46 8.81 11.16
CA ASN A 37 1.37 9.12 12.07
C ASN A 37 0.41 7.93 12.16
N PRO A 38 0.15 7.39 13.37
CA PRO A 38 -0.66 6.18 13.56
C PRO A 38 -2.14 6.34 13.21
N ASN A 39 -2.62 7.57 12.96
CA ASN A 39 -3.99 7.84 12.53
C ASN A 39 -4.16 7.94 11.00
N TYR A 40 -3.08 7.77 10.23
CA TYR A 40 -3.11 7.76 8.78
C TYR A 40 -2.57 6.43 8.26
N LEU A 41 -3.11 6.01 7.13
CA LEU A 41 -2.72 4.78 6.45
C LEU A 41 -2.18 5.10 5.06
N ASP A 42 -1.20 4.33 4.61
CA ASP A 42 -0.71 4.35 3.23
C ASP A 42 -1.62 3.53 2.31
N LEU A 43 -1.33 3.57 1.00
CA LEU A 43 -2.13 2.89 -0.03
C LEU A 43 -2.17 1.37 0.10
N ASP A 44 -1.25 0.75 0.84
CA ASP A 44 -1.30 -0.68 1.15
C ASP A 44 -2.08 -0.99 2.45
N GLY A 45 -2.66 0.04 3.09
CA GLY A 45 -3.41 -0.08 4.34
C GLY A 45 -2.54 -0.18 5.60
N SER A 46 -1.22 -0.08 5.48
CA SER A 46 -0.31 -0.03 6.61
C SER A 46 -0.31 1.37 7.26
N ILE A 47 0.29 1.51 8.45
CA ILE A 47 0.45 2.83 9.09
C ILE A 47 1.28 3.71 8.17
N SER A 48 0.92 5.00 8.03
CA SER A 48 1.67 5.91 7.15
C SER A 48 3.17 5.91 7.41
N ASP A 49 3.96 6.03 6.35
CA ASP A 49 5.41 6.18 6.43
C ASP A 49 5.87 7.60 6.85
N ILE A 50 7.10 7.69 7.35
CA ILE A 50 7.79 8.99 7.49
C ILE A 50 8.43 9.35 6.15
N GLY A 51 7.87 10.33 5.45
CA GLY A 51 8.47 10.84 4.22
C GLY A 51 7.45 11.50 3.30
N ALA A 52 7.93 11.96 2.14
CA ALA A 52 7.06 12.50 1.10
C ALA A 52 6.46 11.42 0.19
N LYS A 53 7.09 10.24 0.14
CA LYS A 53 6.66 9.10 -0.66
C LYS A 53 6.55 7.88 0.23
N SER A 54 5.36 7.29 0.29
CA SER A 54 5.11 6.03 0.98
C SER A 54 5.75 4.86 0.22
N PHE A 55 6.37 3.96 0.96
CA PHE A 55 6.72 2.63 0.54
C PHE A 55 5.47 1.77 0.57
N VAL A 56 4.91 1.50 -0.60
CA VAL A 56 3.74 0.64 -0.73
C VAL A 56 4.24 -0.79 -0.88
N ASN A 57 3.99 -1.65 0.11
CA ASN A 57 4.17 -3.08 -0.07
C ASN A 57 3.16 -3.55 -1.12
N GLN A 58 3.61 -3.74 -2.36
CA GLN A 58 2.82 -4.33 -3.45
C GLN A 58 2.58 -5.85 -3.25
N ASN A 59 2.37 -6.29 -2.01
CA ASN A 59 2.18 -7.70 -1.70
C ASN A 59 0.72 -8.08 -1.89
N CYS A 60 0.27 -8.07 -3.14
CA CYS A 60 -0.95 -8.75 -3.56
C CYS A 60 -0.65 -10.25 -3.55
N GLN A 61 -0.69 -10.87 -2.35
CA GLN A 61 -0.22 -12.25 -2.14
C GLN A 61 -0.86 -13.23 -3.12
N ILE A 62 -2.14 -13.06 -3.37
CA ILE A 62 -2.92 -13.82 -4.35
C ILE A 62 -3.61 -12.79 -5.24
N ASN A 63 -3.35 -12.86 -6.54
CA ASN A 63 -3.98 -11.95 -7.50
C ASN A 63 -5.50 -12.15 -7.48
N GLY A 64 -6.24 -11.09 -7.16
CA GLY A 64 -7.70 -11.09 -7.05
C GLY A 64 -8.28 -11.47 -5.68
N ASP A 65 -7.45 -11.83 -4.68
CA ASP A 65 -7.88 -11.98 -3.28
C ASP A 65 -7.78 -10.60 -2.60
N LEU A 66 -8.88 -9.86 -2.65
CA LEU A 66 -8.95 -8.47 -2.22
C LEU A 66 -9.44 -8.32 -0.78
N ASN A 67 -10.09 -9.37 -0.24
CA ASN A 67 -10.53 -9.44 1.14
C ASN A 67 -9.54 -10.19 2.07
N ASN A 68 -8.47 -10.76 1.51
CA ASN A 68 -7.42 -11.54 2.17
C ASN A 68 -7.93 -12.81 2.88
N ASP A 69 -8.94 -13.47 2.32
CA ASP A 69 -9.48 -14.74 2.83
C ASP A 69 -8.86 -15.99 2.18
N THR A 70 -7.89 -15.79 1.27
CA THR A 70 -7.18 -16.81 0.47
C THR A 70 -8.02 -17.47 -0.63
N ILE A 71 -9.23 -16.98 -0.91
CA ILE A 71 -10.15 -17.52 -1.90
C ILE A 71 -10.64 -16.42 -2.84
N VAL A 72 -10.20 -16.45 -4.10
CA VAL A 72 -10.68 -15.51 -5.12
C VAL A 72 -12.11 -15.87 -5.53
N ASN A 73 -13.08 -15.03 -5.17
CA ASN A 73 -14.50 -15.23 -5.43
C ASN A 73 -15.28 -13.91 -5.51
N VAL A 74 -16.61 -14.00 -5.59
CA VAL A 74 -17.47 -12.80 -5.73
C VAL A 74 -17.36 -11.83 -4.55
N LEU A 75 -16.92 -12.28 -3.37
CA LEU A 75 -16.71 -11.41 -2.22
C LEU A 75 -15.57 -10.40 -2.46
N ASP A 76 -14.51 -10.77 -3.18
CA ASP A 76 -13.44 -9.84 -3.56
C ASP A 76 -13.95 -8.73 -4.48
N ALA A 77 -14.87 -9.06 -5.39
CA ALA A 77 -15.50 -8.09 -6.26
C ALA A 77 -16.38 -7.10 -5.48
N ILE A 78 -17.00 -7.53 -4.37
CA ILE A 78 -17.75 -6.63 -3.49
C ILE A 78 -16.81 -5.62 -2.81
N ASP A 79 -15.63 -6.06 -2.37
CA ASP A 79 -14.63 -5.18 -1.77
C ASP A 79 -14.11 -4.14 -2.79
N LEU A 80 -13.82 -4.56 -4.02
CA LEU A 80 -13.46 -3.64 -5.10
C LEU A 80 -14.58 -2.65 -5.42
N VAL A 81 -15.84 -3.09 -5.50
CA VAL A 81 -16.99 -2.20 -5.72
C VAL A 81 -17.12 -1.16 -4.59
N ASN A 82 -16.87 -1.55 -3.35
CA ASN A 82 -16.89 -0.61 -2.21
C ASN A 82 -15.78 0.44 -2.33
N CYS A 83 -14.59 0.05 -2.77
CA CYS A 83 -13.53 0.99 -3.10
C CYS A 83 -13.98 1.97 -4.21
N VAL A 84 -14.46 1.47 -5.35
CA VAL A 84 -14.87 2.34 -6.48
C VAL A 84 -15.99 3.32 -6.10
N LEU A 85 -16.97 2.88 -5.30
CA LEU A 85 -18.14 3.70 -4.96
C LEU A 85 -17.90 4.67 -3.80
N TYR A 86 -17.12 4.27 -2.81
CA TYR A 86 -17.00 5.00 -1.54
C TYR A 86 -15.58 5.50 -1.25
N ASN A 87 -14.61 5.18 -2.10
CA ASN A 87 -13.19 5.42 -1.87
C ASN A 87 -12.75 4.92 -0.49
N ASN A 88 -13.24 3.74 -0.10
CA ASN A 88 -13.04 3.16 1.21
C ASN A 88 -12.25 1.87 1.09
N GLY A 89 -11.14 1.77 1.82
CA GLY A 89 -10.30 0.56 1.84
C GLY A 89 -9.64 0.22 0.51
N CYS A 90 -9.56 1.16 -0.43
CA CYS A 90 -8.83 0.98 -1.68
C CYS A 90 -7.36 0.67 -1.41
N ASN A 91 -6.86 -0.39 -2.03
CA ASN A 91 -5.46 -0.77 -1.98
C ASN A 91 -4.89 -0.77 -3.42
N ILE A 92 -3.58 -0.63 -3.59
CA ILE A 92 -2.91 -0.84 -4.89
C ILE A 92 -3.29 -2.16 -5.58
N CYS A 93 -3.61 -3.21 -4.83
CA CYS A 93 -4.06 -4.50 -5.39
C CYS A 93 -5.42 -4.43 -6.11
N TYR A 94 -6.15 -3.33 -5.96
CA TYR A 94 -7.47 -3.13 -6.55
C TYR A 94 -7.36 -2.61 -8.00
N ASP A 95 -6.16 -2.13 -8.40
CA ASP A 95 -5.83 -1.76 -9.78
C ASP A 95 -5.42 -3.02 -10.56
N MET A 96 -6.42 -3.68 -11.14
CA MET A 96 -6.26 -4.99 -11.78
C MET A 96 -5.73 -4.86 -13.22
N ASN A 97 -5.77 -3.67 -13.83
CA ASN A 97 -5.17 -3.39 -15.14
C ASN A 97 -3.90 -2.53 -15.09
N TYR A 98 -3.48 -2.09 -13.91
CA TYR A 98 -2.31 -1.25 -13.68
C TYR A 98 -2.38 0.12 -14.37
N ASP A 99 -3.58 0.70 -14.50
CA ASP A 99 -3.79 2.01 -15.12
C ASP A 99 -3.83 3.17 -14.10
N SER A 100 -3.67 2.86 -12.81
CA SER A 100 -3.71 3.78 -11.67
C SER A 100 -5.09 4.38 -11.35
N ASP A 101 -6.16 3.96 -12.02
CA ASP A 101 -7.53 4.41 -11.76
C ASP A 101 -8.41 3.24 -11.29
N TYR A 102 -8.85 3.24 -10.02
CA TYR A 102 -9.78 2.21 -9.53
C TYR A 102 -11.19 2.37 -10.13
N ASN A 103 -11.57 1.52 -11.08
CA ASN A 103 -12.82 1.66 -11.82
C ASN A 103 -13.45 0.32 -12.26
N ILE A 104 -14.48 0.40 -13.10
CA ILE A 104 -15.23 -0.78 -13.56
C ILE A 104 -14.38 -1.75 -14.40
N LEU A 105 -13.30 -1.27 -15.03
CA LEU A 105 -12.37 -2.10 -15.78
C LEU A 105 -11.62 -3.06 -14.85
N ASP A 106 -11.26 -2.64 -13.64
CA ASP A 106 -10.63 -3.51 -12.65
C ASP A 106 -11.55 -4.63 -12.21
N ILE A 107 -12.83 -4.29 -11.99
CA ILE A 107 -13.86 -5.27 -11.65
C ILE A 107 -14.01 -6.30 -12.77
N LEU A 108 -13.99 -5.87 -14.05
CA LEU A 108 -14.06 -6.81 -15.17
C LEU A 108 -12.86 -7.76 -15.20
N ASN A 109 -11.65 -7.28 -14.89
CA ASN A 109 -10.47 -8.14 -14.82
C ASN A 109 -10.57 -9.14 -13.67
N LEU A 110 -11.04 -8.72 -12.51
CA LEU A 110 -11.28 -9.61 -11.38
C LEU A 110 -12.35 -10.66 -11.71
N ILE A 111 -13.45 -10.28 -12.36
CA ILE A 111 -14.49 -11.24 -12.77
C ILE A 111 -13.92 -12.27 -13.75
N ASN A 112 -13.04 -11.87 -14.67
CA ASN A 112 -12.35 -12.82 -15.56
C ASN A 112 -11.52 -13.85 -14.77
N ILE A 113 -10.84 -13.42 -13.71
CA ILE A 113 -10.09 -14.34 -12.82
C ILE A 113 -11.04 -15.31 -12.09
N ILE A 114 -12.21 -14.85 -11.65
CA ILE A 114 -13.18 -15.68 -10.89
C ILE A 114 -13.85 -16.75 -11.76
N ILE A 115 -14.03 -16.49 -13.06
CA ILE A 115 -14.75 -17.39 -13.98
C ILE A 115 -13.85 -18.35 -14.75
N ASP A 116 -12.53 -18.15 -14.71
CA ASP A 116 -11.51 -19.04 -15.30
C ASP A 116 -11.35 -20.35 -14.49
#